data_AF-A0A2E8AAM1-F1
#
_entry.id   AF-A0A2E8AAM1-F1
#
_cell.length_a   1.000
_cell.length_b   1.000
_cell.length_c   1.000
_cell.angle_alpha   90.00
_cell.angle_beta   90.00
_cell.angle_gamma   90.00
#
_symmetry.space_group_name_H-M   'P 1'
#
loop_
_entity.id
_entity.type
_entity.pdbx_description
1 polymer ?
#
loop_
_entity_poly.entity_id
_entity_poly.type
_entity_poly.pdbx_seq_one_letter_code
_entity_poly.pdbx_strand_id
1 'polypeptide(L)'
;MKKSIDDATPAEWNALRKPPEHYTQGNIEVIEVIRDTLDSEQFKAYCQGNILKYVMRANHHRQPTVEHLRKARDYLNWWIDEEVQP
;
A
#
# COMPACT_ATOMS: atom_id res chain seq x y z
N MET A 1 -21.47 16.15 13.36
CA MET A 1 -20.65 14.97 13.72
C MET A 1 -19.41 14.95 12.85
N LYS A 2 -18.21 14.91 13.41
CA LYS A 2 -16.99 14.62 12.64
C LYS A 2 -16.97 13.11 12.41
N LYS A 3 -17.14 12.66 11.16
CA LYS A 3 -16.90 11.25 10.81
C LYS A 3 -15.43 10.94 11.13
N SER A 4 -15.18 9.93 11.95
CA SER A 4 -13.83 9.49 12.25
C SER A 4 -13.22 8.92 10.98
N ILE A 5 -11.90 9.02 10.87
CA ILE A 5 -11.13 8.37 9.82
C ILE A 5 -11.25 6.83 9.88
N ASP A 6 -11.73 6.31 11.02
CA ASP A 6 -11.98 4.90 11.28
C ASP A 6 -13.33 4.42 10.76
N ASP A 7 -14.23 5.34 10.40
CA ASP A 7 -15.58 5.00 9.92
C ASP A 7 -15.64 4.74 8.40
N ALA A 8 -14.52 4.95 7.70
CA ALA A 8 -14.45 4.81 6.24
C ALA A 8 -14.09 3.38 5.83
N THR A 9 -14.89 2.81 4.94
CA THR A 9 -14.69 1.50 4.33
C THR A 9 -13.44 1.46 3.45
N PRO A 10 -12.86 0.29 3.17
CA PRO A 10 -11.74 0.15 2.23
C PRO A 10 -12.02 0.75 0.84
N ALA A 11 -13.27 0.66 0.35
CA ALA A 11 -13.68 1.25 -0.93
C ALA A 11 -13.64 2.79 -0.89
N GLU A 12 -14.11 3.40 0.20
CA GLU A 12 -14.05 4.85 0.40
C GLU A 12 -12.61 5.35 0.55
N TRP A 13 -11.73 4.56 1.18
CA TRP A 13 -10.29 4.84 1.23
C TRP A 13 -9.66 4.86 -0.16
N ASN A 14 -9.95 3.84 -0.96
CA ASN A 14 -9.40 3.71 -2.31
C ASN A 14 -9.87 4.84 -3.22
N ALA A 15 -11.13 5.28 -3.11
CA ALA A 15 -11.66 6.40 -3.90
C ALA A 15 -10.97 7.75 -3.61
N LEU A 16 -10.45 7.94 -2.40
CA LEU A 16 -9.72 9.15 -2.00
C LEU A 16 -8.22 9.07 -2.30
N ARG A 17 -7.70 7.87 -2.56
CA ARG A 17 -6.30 7.61 -2.88
C ARG A 17 -6.06 7.85 -4.37
N LYS A 18 -5.98 9.10 -4.80
CA LYS A 18 -5.44 9.43 -6.13
C LYS A 18 -3.92 9.34 -6.10
N PRO A 19 -3.27 8.42 -6.83
CA PRO A 19 -1.83 8.45 -6.97
C PRO A 19 -1.41 9.71 -7.72
N PRO A 20 -0.21 10.26 -7.46
CA PRO A 20 0.32 11.37 -8.24
C PRO A 20 0.41 11.01 -9.73
N GLU A 21 0.11 11.96 -10.62
CA GLU A 21 0.12 11.75 -12.09
C GLU A 21 1.45 11.20 -12.63
N HIS A 22 2.57 11.44 -11.94
CA HIS A 22 3.88 10.92 -12.34
C HIS A 22 4.11 9.43 -12.02
N TYR A 23 3.18 8.77 -11.32
CA TYR A 23 3.18 7.31 -11.14
C TYR A 23 2.21 6.60 -12.08
N THR A 24 1.47 7.32 -12.92
CA THR A 24 0.49 6.76 -13.86
C THR A 24 0.93 7.05 -15.31
N GLN A 25 1.90 6.29 -15.81
CA GLN A 25 2.14 6.21 -17.26
C GLN A 25 1.21 5.14 -17.85
N GLY A 26 -0.01 5.55 -18.21
CA GLY A 26 -1.10 4.65 -18.59
C GLY A 26 -1.96 4.22 -17.39
N ASN A 27 -3.04 3.48 -17.66
CA ASN A 27 -4.00 3.00 -16.64
C ASN A 27 -3.44 1.92 -15.70
N ILE A 28 -2.12 1.68 -15.69
CA ILE A 28 -1.48 0.59 -14.94
C ILE A 28 -0.78 1.19 -13.73
N GLU A 29 -1.07 0.66 -12.54
CA GLU A 29 -0.41 1.10 -11.32
C GLU A 29 1.01 0.52 -11.25
N VAL A 30 1.99 1.29 -10.77
CA VAL A 30 3.40 0.84 -10.70
C VAL A 30 3.57 -0.46 -9.91
N ILE A 31 2.72 -0.70 -8.90
CA ILE A 31 2.76 -1.94 -8.12
C ILE A 31 2.43 -3.17 -8.97
N GLU A 32 1.56 -3.04 -9.97
CA GLU A 32 1.20 -4.11 -10.90
C GLU A 32 2.38 -4.41 -11.82
N VAL A 33 3.04 -3.36 -12.34
CA VAL A 33 4.27 -3.52 -13.13
C VAL A 33 5.36 -4.22 -12.31
N ILE A 34 5.55 -3.84 -11.04
CA ILE A 34 6.52 -4.50 -10.14
C ILE A 34 6.14 -5.96 -9.92
N ARG A 35 4.85 -6.25 -9.68
CA ARG A 35 4.36 -7.61 -9.48
C ARG A 35 4.57 -8.50 -10.70
N ASP A 36 4.32 -7.97 -11.91
CA ASP A 36 4.52 -8.69 -13.17
C ASP A 36 6.00 -8.90 -13.52
N THR A 37 6.90 -8.07 -12.98
CA THR A 37 8.35 -8.14 -13.26
C THR A 37 9.08 -9.11 -12.33
N LEU A 38 8.62 -9.22 -11.07
CA LEU A 38 9.25 -10.03 -10.03
C LEU A 38 8.62 -11.42 -9.97
N ASP A 39 9.41 -12.42 -9.59
CA ASP A 39 8.80 -13.70 -9.18
C ASP A 39 8.05 -13.56 -7.84
N SER A 40 7.23 -14.56 -7.51
CA SER A 40 6.37 -14.51 -6.31
C SER A 40 7.18 -14.32 -5.01
N GLU A 41 8.35 -14.96 -4.88
CA GLU A 41 9.18 -14.82 -3.68
C GLU A 41 9.80 -13.41 -3.59
N GLN A 42 10.28 -12.88 -4.71
CA GLN A 42 10.79 -11.53 -4.83
C GLN A 42 9.73 -10.47 -4.54
N PHE A 43 8.51 -10.65 -5.04
CA PHE A 43 7.41 -9.73 -4.76
C PHE A 43 7.02 -9.75 -3.28
N LYS A 44 6.96 -10.94 -2.65
CA LYS A 44 6.73 -11.08 -1.21
C LYS A 44 7.82 -10.39 -0.38
N ALA A 45 9.09 -10.56 -0.74
CA ALA A 45 10.21 -9.88 -0.11
C ALA A 45 10.13 -8.35 -0.29
N TYR A 46 9.71 -7.88 -1.47
CA TYR A 46 9.48 -6.46 -1.75
C TYR A 46 8.36 -5.89 -0.84
N CYS A 47 7.25 -6.59 -0.69
CA CYS A 47 6.18 -6.23 0.24
C CYS A 47 6.70 -6.18 1.68
N GLN A 48 7.43 -7.21 2.13
CA GLN A 48 8.01 -7.28 3.47
C GLN A 48 8.89 -6.06 3.80
N GLY A 49 9.81 -5.71 2.90
CA GLY A 49 10.69 -4.55 3.09
C GLY A 49 9.91 -3.24 3.19
N ASN A 50 8.86 -3.08 2.39
CA ASN A 50 8.01 -1.89 2.43
C ASN A 50 7.15 -1.82 3.69
N ILE A 51 6.62 -2.94 4.18
CA ILE A 51 5.91 -3.03 5.46
C ILE A 51 6.83 -2.52 6.58
N LEU A 52 8.04 -3.08 6.68
CA LEU A 52 9.03 -2.66 7.68
C LEU A 52 9.34 -1.16 7.57
N LYS A 53 9.63 -0.67 6.36
CA LYS A 53 9.90 0.75 6.08
C LYS A 53 8.79 1.65 6.61
N TYR A 54 7.53 1.34 6.31
CA TYR A 54 6.42 2.20 6.69
C TYR A 54 6.06 2.09 8.17
N VAL A 55 6.19 0.92 8.80
CA VAL A 55 6.07 0.76 10.25
C VAL A 55 7.15 1.57 10.98
N MET A 56 8.41 1.53 10.52
CA MET A 56 9.49 2.32 11.12
C MET A 56 9.27 3.84 10.96
N ARG A 57 8.78 4.29 9.81
CA ARG A 57 8.46 5.71 9.56
C ARG A 57 7.30 6.21 10.40
N ALA A 58 6.33 5.36 10.72
CA ALA A 58 5.19 5.73 11.56
C ALA A 58 5.62 6.26 12.95
N ASN A 59 6.79 5.83 13.44
CA ASN A 59 7.35 6.22 14.75
C ASN A 59 8.31 7.42 14.70
N HIS A 60 8.84 7.80 13.54
CA HIS A 60 10.00 8.72 13.46
C HIS A 60 9.87 9.81 12.39
N HIS A 61 8.80 9.81 11.59
CA HIS A 61 8.66 10.74 10.48
C HIS A 61 7.74 11.93 10.82
N ARG A 62 7.92 13.06 10.11
CA ARG A 62 7.11 14.28 10.29
C ARG A 62 5.69 14.20 9.72
N GLN A 63 5.38 13.13 8.97
CA GLN A 63 4.05 12.89 8.40
C GLN A 63 3.16 12.14 9.41
N PRO A 64 1.83 12.20 9.29
CA PRO A 64 0.94 11.52 10.23
C PRO A 64 1.21 10.02 10.31
N THR A 65 1.37 9.48 11.52
CA THR A 65 1.58 8.05 11.81
C THR A 65 0.58 7.16 11.06
N VAL A 66 -0.70 7.55 11.02
CA VAL A 66 -1.78 6.79 10.38
C VAL A 66 -1.57 6.63 8.87
N GLU A 67 -1.01 7.62 8.17
CA GLU A 67 -0.75 7.51 6.73
C GLU A 67 0.30 6.43 6.46
N HIS A 68 1.35 6.38 7.27
CA HIS A 68 2.38 5.34 7.18
C HIS A 68 1.82 3.95 7.49
N LEU A 69 1.03 3.81 8.55
CA LEU A 69 0.40 2.53 8.89
C LEU A 69 -0.53 2.01 7.78
N ARG A 70 -1.23 2.91 7.09
CA ARG A 70 -2.07 2.53 5.95
C ARG A 70 -1.27 2.05 4.76
N LYS A 71 -0.14 2.70 4.46
CA LYS A 71 0.78 2.19 3.43
C LYS A 71 1.31 0.82 3.80
N ALA A 72 1.70 0.59 5.05
CA ALA A 72 2.11 -0.74 5.51
C ALA A 72 1.00 -1.79 5.32
N ARG A 73 -0.25 -1.45 5.67
CA ARG A 73 -1.41 -2.32 5.44
C ARG A 73 -1.62 -2.61 3.95
N ASP A 74 -1.47 -1.64 3.06
CA ASP A 74 -1.65 -1.86 1.62
C ASP A 74 -0.62 -2.88 1.09
N TYR A 75 0.65 -2.80 1.52
CA TYR A 75 1.66 -3.82 1.19
C TYR A 75 1.39 -5.18 1.83
N LEU A 76 0.82 -5.21 3.03
CA LEU A 76 0.38 -6.46 3.65
C LEU A 76 -0.75 -7.11 2.86
N ASN A 77 -1.72 -6.33 2.39
CA ASN A 77 -2.82 -6.83 1.57
C ASN A 77 -2.30 -7.43 0.25
N TRP A 78 -1.38 -6.76 -0.45
CA TRP A 78 -0.80 -7.32 -1.67
C TRP A 78 -0.01 -8.61 -1.43
N TRP A 79 0.65 -8.74 -0.28
CA TRP A 79 1.27 -10.00 0.09
C TRP A 79 0.21 -11.09 0.36
N ILE A 80 -0.83 -10.79 1.14
CA ILE A 80 -1.94 -11.74 1.37
C ILE A 80 -2.54 -12.19 0.03
N ASP A 81 -2.78 -11.26 -0.89
CA ASP A 81 -3.30 -11.54 -2.24
C ASP A 81 -2.40 -12.52 -3.01
N GLU A 82 -1.07 -12.42 -2.83
CA GLU A 82 -0.07 -13.31 -3.43
C GLU A 82 -0.08 -14.72 -2.79
N GLU A 83 -0.34 -14.84 -1.50
CA GLU A 83 -0.45 -16.16 -0.83
C GLU A 83 -1.76 -16.89 -1.15
N VAL A 84 -2.82 -16.15 -1.52
CA VAL A 84 -4.14 -16.73 -1.86
C VAL A 84 -4.35 -16.89 -3.37
N GLN A 85 -3.41 -16.46 -4.22
CA GLN A 85 -3.44 -16.85 -5.63
C GLN A 85 -3.24 -18.38 -5.76
N PRO A 86 -3.98 -19.06 -6.65
CA PRO A 86 -3.79 -20.49 -6.93
C PRO A 86 -2.47 -20.81 -7.62
#